data_AF-A0A821JEJ3-F1
#
_entry.id   AF-A0A821JEJ3-F1
#
_cell.length_a   1.000
_cell.length_b   1.000
_cell.length_c   1.000
_cell.angle_alpha   90.00
_cell.angle_beta   90.00
_cell.angle_gamma   90.00
#
_symmetry.space_group_name_H-M   'P 1'
#
loop_
_entity.id
_entity.type
_entity.pdbx_description
1 polymer ?
#
loop_
_entity_poly.entity_id
_entity_poly.type
_entity_poly.pdbx_seq_one_letter_code
_entity_poly.pdbx_strand_id
1 'polypeptide(L)'
;GKPYEISFQYAETIANKIALANGQPKIDKVYFIGDNPDVDIVGANMYNNLLQQAMNSKTSITGYSLLPPSDLLSAAVCESILVCTGVYQPGKHKIDGKNPWKLPTTIKLNVLEAIKYVLFKETCPSIVSC
;
A
#
# COMPACT_ATOMS: atom_id res chain seq x y z
N GLY A 1 -13.36 8.30 -1.68
CA GLY A 1 -12.18 8.84 -0.99
C GLY A 1 -11.65 7.80 -0.03
N LYS A 2 -10.45 7.99 0.54
CA LYS A 2 -9.93 7.11 1.59
C LYS A 2 -10.95 7.00 2.74
N PRO A 3 -11.13 5.85 3.42
CA PRO A 3 -10.33 4.62 3.33
C PRO A 3 -10.81 3.60 2.27
N TYR A 4 -11.82 3.89 1.45
CA TYR A 4 -12.40 2.89 0.52
C TYR A 4 -11.40 2.36 -0.51
N GLU A 5 -11.38 1.03 -0.72
CA GLU A 5 -10.39 0.32 -1.55
C GLU A 5 -10.32 0.86 -2.99
N ILE A 6 -11.49 1.21 -3.56
CA ILE A 6 -11.58 1.77 -4.92
C ILE A 6 -10.71 3.02 -5.11
N SER A 7 -10.50 3.81 -4.04
CA SER A 7 -9.67 5.01 -4.11
C SER A 7 -8.18 4.65 -4.22
N PHE A 8 -7.74 3.61 -3.53
CA PHE A 8 -6.36 3.11 -3.54
C PHE A 8 -6.06 2.38 -4.86
N GLN A 9 -7.01 1.57 -5.32
CA GLN A 9 -6.94 0.93 -6.64
C GLN A 9 -6.84 1.96 -7.76
N TYR A 10 -7.68 3.00 -7.73
CA TYR A 10 -7.61 4.07 -8.74
C TYR A 10 -6.25 4.78 -8.72
N ALA A 11 -5.72 5.10 -7.53
CA ALA A 11 -4.41 5.74 -7.39
C ALA A 11 -3.27 4.88 -7.96
N GLU A 12 -3.30 3.58 -7.67
CA GLU A 12 -2.34 2.61 -8.20
C GLU A 12 -2.43 2.49 -9.74
N THR A 13 -3.65 2.43 -10.28
CA THR A 13 -3.86 2.37 -11.74
C THR A 13 -3.32 3.61 -12.44
N ILE A 14 -3.52 4.80 -11.85
CA ILE A 14 -2.97 6.05 -12.39
C ILE A 14 -1.44 6.05 -12.29
N ALA A 15 -0.86 5.64 -11.16
CA ALA A 15 0.59 5.54 -11.00
C ALA A 15 1.21 4.60 -12.05
N ASN A 16 0.60 3.44 -12.28
CA ASN A 16 1.08 2.48 -13.27
C ASN A 16 0.96 3.01 -14.70
N LYS A 17 -0.13 3.71 -15.04
CA LYS A 17 -0.26 4.38 -16.35
C LYS A 17 0.85 5.41 -16.57
N ILE A 18 1.20 6.19 -15.54
CA ILE A 18 2.30 7.16 -15.60
C ILE A 18 3.65 6.43 -15.77
N ALA A 19 3.89 5.34 -15.03
CA ALA A 19 5.12 4.56 -15.16
C ALA A 19 5.30 4.04 -16.60
N LEU A 20 4.27 3.38 -17.15
CA LEU A 20 4.29 2.84 -18.51
C LEU A 20 4.47 3.95 -19.57
N ALA A 21 3.81 5.09 -19.41
CA ALA A 21 3.97 6.24 -20.30
C ALA A 21 5.40 6.82 -20.30
N ASN A 22 6.15 6.63 -19.21
CA ASN A 22 7.54 7.02 -19.08
C ASN A 22 8.53 5.89 -19.41
N GLY A 23 8.06 4.80 -20.04
CA GLY A 23 8.90 3.65 -20.40
C GLY A 23 9.43 2.86 -19.20
N GLN A 24 8.82 3.02 -18.02
CA GLN A 24 9.15 2.23 -16.84
C GLN A 24 8.39 0.89 -16.87
N PRO A 25 8.92 -0.16 -16.22
CA PRO A 25 8.18 -1.40 -16.04
C PRO A 25 6.89 -1.18 -15.24
N LYS A 26 6.01 -2.18 -15.34
CA LYS A 26 4.80 -2.29 -14.52
C LYS A 26 5.16 -2.19 -13.04
N ILE A 27 4.35 -1.47 -12.24
CA ILE A 27 4.63 -1.30 -10.81
C ILE A 27 4.32 -2.60 -10.08
N ASP A 28 5.33 -3.26 -9.52
CA ASP A 28 5.14 -4.49 -8.73
C ASP A 28 4.82 -4.21 -7.26
N LYS A 29 5.18 -3.04 -6.74
CA LYS A 29 5.00 -2.73 -5.31
C LYS A 29 4.64 -1.27 -5.12
N VAL A 30 3.63 -1.03 -4.27
CA VAL A 30 3.17 0.32 -3.95
C VAL A 30 3.30 0.60 -2.45
N TYR A 31 3.70 1.83 -2.13
CA TYR A 31 3.81 2.32 -0.76
C TYR A 31 2.83 3.47 -0.56
N PHE A 32 1.90 3.32 0.38
CA PHE A 32 1.03 4.41 0.80
C PHE A 32 1.61 5.04 2.05
N ILE A 33 2.02 6.30 1.92
CA ILE A 33 2.57 7.12 3.01
C ILE A 33 1.47 8.10 3.45
N GLY A 34 1.12 8.09 4.74
CA GLY A 34 0.06 8.95 5.27
C GLY A 34 0.17 9.15 6.77
N ASP A 35 -0.58 10.10 7.30
CA ASP A 35 -0.53 10.54 8.69
C ASP A 35 -1.74 10.10 9.51
N ASN A 36 -2.79 9.55 8.89
CA ASN A 36 -4.01 9.16 9.56
C ASN A 36 -4.18 7.63 9.59
N PRO A 37 -4.08 6.97 10.77
CA PRO A 37 -4.24 5.52 10.90
C PRO A 37 -5.60 5.02 10.42
N ASP A 38 -6.67 5.77 10.66
CA ASP A 38 -8.05 5.36 10.34
C ASP A 38 -8.40 5.50 8.87
N VAL A 39 -7.55 6.21 8.11
CA VAL A 39 -7.84 6.60 6.72
C VAL A 39 -6.77 6.07 5.78
N ASP A 40 -5.51 6.43 6.01
CA ASP A 40 -4.38 6.05 5.15
C ASP A 40 -3.98 4.60 5.38
N ILE A 41 -3.79 4.23 6.65
CA ILE A 41 -3.27 2.91 7.01
C ILE A 41 -4.34 1.84 6.81
N VAL A 42 -5.55 2.08 7.31
CA VAL A 42 -6.70 1.18 7.08
C VAL A 42 -6.94 0.96 5.58
N GLY A 43 -7.00 2.02 4.79
CA GLY A 43 -7.26 1.88 3.35
C GLY A 43 -6.13 1.16 2.60
N ALA A 44 -4.87 1.44 2.93
CA ALA A 44 -3.73 0.76 2.34
C ALA A 44 -3.69 -0.74 2.72
N ASN A 45 -4.02 -1.06 3.97
CA ASN A 45 -4.03 -2.45 4.44
C ASN A 45 -5.20 -3.23 3.83
N MET A 46 -6.40 -2.64 3.73
CA MET A 46 -7.56 -3.22 3.03
C MET A 46 -7.22 -3.50 1.56
N TYR A 47 -6.59 -2.55 0.89
CA TYR A 47 -6.16 -2.72 -0.49
C TYR A 47 -5.11 -3.84 -0.65
N ASN A 48 -4.12 -3.92 0.23
CA ASN A 48 -3.13 -5.01 0.22
C ASN A 48 -3.79 -6.39 0.39
N ASN A 49 -4.77 -6.49 1.29
CA ASN A 49 -5.53 -7.73 1.46
C ASN A 49 -6.33 -8.11 0.20
N LEU A 50 -6.84 -7.12 -0.53
CA LEU A 50 -7.50 -7.32 -1.81
C LEU A 50 -6.51 -7.80 -2.89
N LEU A 51 -5.29 -7.24 -2.95
CA LEU A 51 -4.23 -7.72 -3.84
C LEU A 51 -3.87 -9.19 -3.55
N GLN A 52 -3.70 -9.55 -2.27
CA GLN A 52 -3.39 -10.93 -1.86
C GLN A 52 -4.50 -11.91 -2.21
N GLN A 53 -5.77 -11.52 -2.04
CA GLN A 53 -6.91 -12.34 -2.44
C GLN A 53 -6.93 -12.56 -3.95
N ALA A 54 -6.67 -11.52 -4.75
CA ALA A 54 -6.62 -11.61 -6.21
C ALA A 54 -5.48 -12.52 -6.70
N MET A 55 -4.35 -12.57 -5.99
CA MET A 55 -3.25 -13.50 -6.31
C MET A 55 -3.55 -14.95 -5.98
N ASN A 56 -4.13 -15.18 -4.79
CA ASN A 56 -4.42 -16.53 -4.30
C ASN A 56 -5.60 -17.16 -5.06
N SER A 57 -6.50 -16.34 -5.59
CA SER A 57 -7.67 -16.77 -6.35
C SER A 57 -7.36 -16.75 -7.85
N LYS A 58 -6.84 -17.85 -8.41
CA LYS A 58 -6.82 -18.07 -9.87
C LYS A 58 -8.23 -18.26 -10.49
N THR A 59 -9.29 -18.03 -9.75
CA THR A 59 -10.67 -18.33 -10.16
C THR A 59 -11.65 -17.31 -9.62
N SER A 60 -12.52 -16.85 -10.52
CA SER A 60 -13.64 -15.95 -10.32
C SER A 60 -14.39 -16.19 -9.01
N ILE A 61 -14.45 -15.18 -8.13
CA ILE A 61 -15.43 -15.17 -7.04
C ILE A 61 -16.39 -14.00 -7.28
N THR A 62 -17.55 -14.39 -7.79
CA THR A 62 -18.78 -13.60 -7.85
C THR A 62 -19.28 -13.29 -6.45
N GLY A 63 -19.59 -12.01 -6.23
CA GLY A 63 -20.18 -11.48 -5.01
C GLY A 63 -19.58 -10.10 -4.78
N TYR A 64 -20.27 -9.05 -5.25
CA TYR A 64 -19.96 -7.62 -5.03
C TYR A 64 -18.55 -7.11 -5.43
N SER A 65 -17.73 -7.91 -6.12
CA SER A 65 -16.32 -7.59 -6.33
C SER A 65 -16.11 -6.46 -7.35
N LEU A 66 -15.80 -5.27 -6.85
CA LEU A 66 -15.19 -4.14 -7.58
C LEU A 66 -13.75 -4.46 -8.05
N LEU A 67 -13.31 -5.71 -7.91
CA LEU A 67 -12.07 -6.18 -8.47
C LEU A 67 -12.12 -6.02 -9.99
N PRO A 68 -11.24 -5.21 -10.58
CA PRO A 68 -11.10 -5.21 -12.02
C PRO A 68 -10.53 -6.58 -12.44
N PRO A 69 -10.60 -6.94 -13.73
CA PRO A 69 -9.88 -8.10 -14.24
C PRO A 69 -8.44 -8.09 -13.71
N SER A 70 -7.87 -9.25 -13.37
CA SER A 70 -6.51 -9.36 -12.82
C SER A 70 -5.44 -8.63 -13.65
N ASP A 71 -5.73 -8.36 -14.92
CA ASP A 71 -4.91 -7.56 -15.84
C ASP A 71 -4.84 -6.05 -15.51
N LEU A 72 -5.79 -5.52 -14.71
CA LEU A 72 -5.84 -4.10 -14.34
C LEU A 72 -5.10 -3.80 -13.03
N LEU A 73 -4.94 -4.79 -12.15
CA LEU A 73 -4.14 -4.64 -10.94
C LEU A 73 -2.67 -4.80 -11.32
N SER A 74 -1.87 -3.76 -11.07
CA SER A 74 -0.46 -3.80 -11.40
C SER A 74 0.44 -4.24 -10.27
N ALA A 75 0.21 -3.65 -9.09
CA ALA A 75 0.97 -3.95 -7.89
C ALA A 75 0.67 -5.36 -7.38
N ALA A 76 1.75 -6.06 -7.05
CA ALA A 76 1.71 -7.34 -6.37
C ALA A 76 1.47 -7.18 -4.86
N VAL A 77 2.09 -6.15 -4.27
CA VAL A 77 2.07 -5.91 -2.83
C VAL A 77 1.89 -4.43 -2.56
N CYS A 78 1.16 -4.13 -1.48
CA CYS A 78 0.97 -2.79 -0.96
C CYS A 78 1.46 -2.71 0.50
N GLU A 79 2.31 -1.73 0.81
CA GLU A 79 2.77 -1.46 2.18
C GLU A 79 2.32 -0.08 2.66
N SER A 80 2.00 0.01 3.96
CA SER A 80 1.51 1.23 4.59
C SER A 80 2.58 1.82 5.51
N ILE A 81 2.89 3.11 5.32
CA ILE A 81 3.86 3.85 6.14
C ILE A 81 3.15 4.99 6.83
N LEU A 82 3.11 4.94 8.16
CA LEU A 82 2.54 5.99 8.98
C LEU A 82 3.60 7.05 9.29
N VAL A 83 3.30 8.32 9.01
CA VAL A 83 4.18 9.45 9.36
C VAL A 83 3.64 10.25 10.55
N CYS A 84 4.55 10.78 11.36
CA CYS A 84 4.23 11.50 12.60
C CYS A 84 4.08 13.03 12.42
N THR A 85 3.81 13.50 11.20
CA THR A 85 3.80 14.94 10.86
C THR A 85 2.41 15.55 10.74
N GLY A 86 1.35 14.82 11.11
CA GLY A 86 -0.03 15.26 10.96
C GLY A 86 -0.96 14.76 12.06
N VAL A 87 -2.07 14.13 11.67
CA VAL A 87 -3.12 13.61 12.56
C VAL A 87 -2.53 12.67 13.62
N TYR A 88 -1.72 11.70 13.19
CA TYR A 88 -1.03 10.81 14.11
C TYR A 88 0.11 11.51 14.83
N GLN A 89 0.08 11.38 16.15
CA GLN A 89 1.11 11.91 17.06
C GLN A 89 1.47 10.81 18.06
N PRO A 90 2.71 10.29 18.07
CA PRO A 90 3.08 9.12 18.85
C PRO A 90 2.98 9.33 20.37
N GLY A 91 3.07 10.58 20.84
CA GLY A 91 2.89 10.92 22.26
C GLY A 91 1.43 11.00 22.72
N LYS A 92 0.47 11.11 21.79
CA LYS A 92 -0.96 11.27 22.10
C LYS A 92 -1.80 10.07 21.67
N HIS A 93 -1.37 9.37 20.63
CA HIS A 93 -2.11 8.28 20.01
C HIS A 93 -1.36 6.97 20.21
N LYS A 94 -2.07 5.97 20.73
CA LYS A 94 -1.61 4.59 20.72
C LYS A 94 -2.14 3.92 19.46
N ILE A 95 -1.27 3.22 18.72
CA ILE A 95 -1.72 2.36 17.63
C ILE A 95 -2.49 1.20 18.24
N ASP A 96 -3.68 0.95 17.71
CA ASP A 96 -4.51 -0.18 18.13
C ASP A 96 -3.92 -1.48 17.60
N GLY A 97 -3.02 -2.08 18.38
CA GLY A 97 -2.38 -3.35 18.04
C GLY A 97 -3.34 -4.55 18.00
N LYS A 98 -4.62 -4.39 18.40
CA LYS A 98 -5.63 -5.45 18.28
C LYS A 98 -6.31 -5.44 16.92
N ASN A 99 -6.32 -4.30 16.23
CA ASN A 99 -6.92 -4.16 14.91
C ASN A 99 -5.83 -4.25 13.82
N PRO A 100 -5.73 -5.37 13.09
CA PRO A 100 -4.69 -5.54 12.08
C PRO A 100 -4.80 -4.49 10.95
N TRP A 101 -5.99 -3.95 10.68
CA TRP A 101 -6.18 -2.93 9.66
C TRP A 101 -5.55 -1.59 10.03
N LYS A 102 -5.37 -1.29 11.32
CA LYS A 102 -4.76 -0.04 11.78
C LYS A 102 -3.26 -0.15 12.01
N LEU A 103 -2.68 -1.34 11.84
CA LEU A 103 -1.27 -1.56 12.07
C LEU A 103 -0.48 -1.20 10.81
N PRO A 104 0.33 -0.12 10.82
CA PRO A 104 1.14 0.22 9.66
C PRO A 104 2.29 -0.78 9.49
N THR A 105 2.76 -0.96 8.26
CA THR A 105 3.97 -1.76 7.99
C THR A 105 5.19 -1.16 8.71
N THR A 106 5.31 0.16 8.73
CA THR A 106 6.30 0.86 9.55
C THR A 106 5.84 2.27 9.90
N ILE A 107 6.44 2.84 10.94
CA ILE A 107 6.21 4.22 11.37
C ILE A 107 7.49 5.01 11.13
N LYS A 108 7.37 6.21 10.56
CA LYS A 108 8.49 7.11 10.29
C LYS A 108 8.19 8.51 10.80
N LEU A 109 9.25 9.25 11.15
CA LEU A 109 9.08 10.58 11.72
C LEU A 109 8.34 11.51 10.74
N ASN A 110 8.71 11.46 9.46
CA ASN A 110 8.19 12.33 8.41
C ASN A 110 8.32 11.63 7.04
N VAL A 111 7.84 12.30 5.99
CA VAL A 111 7.87 11.78 4.61
C VAL A 111 9.29 11.56 4.10
N LEU A 112 10.25 12.43 4.45
CA LEU A 112 11.65 12.26 4.02
C LEU A 112 12.25 10.95 4.56
N GLU A 113 12.02 10.65 5.84
CA GLU A 113 12.47 9.39 6.45
C GLU A 113 11.72 8.17 5.90
N ALA A 114 10.45 8.33 5.51
CA ALA A 114 9.70 7.31 4.79
C ALA A 114 10.31 7.01 3.41
N ILE A 115 10.63 8.03 2.63
CA ILE A 115 11.25 7.84 1.30
C ILE A 115 12.65 7.25 1.43
N LYS A 116 13.49 7.72 2.37
CA LYS A 116 14.79 7.10 2.65
C LYS A 116 14.65 5.61 3.00
N TYR A 117 13.66 5.28 3.82
CA TYR A 117 13.37 3.89 4.17
C TYR A 117 12.97 3.04 2.96
N VAL A 118 12.05 3.55 2.11
CA VAL A 118 11.63 2.84 0.90
C VAL A 118 12.81 2.63 -0.04
N LEU A 119 13.58 3.69 -0.33
CA LEU A 119 14.74 3.61 -1.20
C LEU A 119 15.77 2.62 -0.65
N PHE A 120 16.10 2.68 0.64
CA PHE A 120 17.03 1.74 1.26
C PHE A 120 16.52 0.29 1.18
N LYS A 121 15.23 0.07 1.48
CA LYS A 121 14.61 -1.25 1.45
C LYS A 121 14.62 -1.89 0.06
N GLU A 122 14.39 -1.08 -0.99
CA GLU A 122 14.28 -1.58 -2.37
C GLU A 122 15.64 -1.55 -3.11
N THR A 123 16.63 -0.79 -2.64
CA THR A 123 18.00 -0.79 -3.20
C THR A 123 18.95 -1.76 -2.52
N CYS A 124 18.64 -2.25 -1.31
CA CYS A 124 19.36 -3.38 -0.74
C CYS A 124 18.96 -4.65 -1.49
N PRO A 125 19.88 -5.29 -2.23
CA PRO A 125 19.59 -6.59 -2.82
C PRO A 125 19.35 -7.53 -1.65
N SER A 126 18.12 -8.03 -1.52
CA SER A 126 17.92 -9.28 -0.80
C SER A 126 18.87 -10.27 -1.46
N ILE A 127 19.80 -10.79 -0.67
CA ILE A 127 20.74 -11.84 -1.06
C ILE A 127 19.92 -12.86 -1.84
N VAL A 128 20.17 -12.93 -3.14
CA VAL A 128 19.65 -14.00 -3.98
C VAL A 128 20.24 -15.27 -3.36
N SER A 129 19.39 -16.04 -2.68
CA SER A 129 19.69 -17.43 -2.37
C SER A 129 19.95 -18.14 -3.69
N CYS A 130 21.23 -18.30 -4.02
CA CYS A 130 21.72 -19.28 -4.98
C CYS A 130 21.93 -20.61 -4.28
#